data_AF-A0A8J7LBE7-F1
#
_entry.id   AF-A0A8J7LBE7-F1
#
_cell.length_a   1.000
_cell.length_b   1.000
_cell.length_c   1.000
_cell.angle_alpha   90.00
_cell.angle_beta   90.00
_cell.angle_gamma   90.00
#
_symmetry.space_group_name_H-M   'P 1'
#
loop_
_entity.id
_entity.type
_entity.pdbx_description
1 polymer ?
#
loop_
_entity_poly.entity_id
_entity_poly.type
_entity_poly.pdbx_seq_one_letter_code
_entity_poly.pdbx_strand_id
1 'polypeptide(L)'
;MLSVDLKTAVNAAREYILNLQEIMGNSVENLRLEEVELSEDKKFWLITLGFDIPIINPKNRMNDIFSTFPTENYQREYKLFKVNSQTGEVEAMKIREV
;
A
#
# COMPACT_ATOMS: atom_id res chain seq x y z
N MET A 1 -25.15 -1.12 13.27
CA MET A 1 -24.66 0.26 13.06
C MET A 1 -23.17 0.16 12.76
N LEU A 2 -22.61 0.96 11.85
CA LEU A 2 -21.15 1.00 11.64
C LEU A 2 -20.54 1.76 12.83
N SER A 3 -19.50 1.21 13.45
CA SER A 3 -18.85 1.85 14.61
C SER A 3 -17.57 2.58 14.18
N VAL A 4 -16.98 2.18 13.06
CA VAL A 4 -15.79 2.78 12.47
C VAL A 4 -16.16 3.52 11.19
N ASP A 5 -15.87 4.82 11.17
CA ASP A 5 -16.05 5.65 9.97
C ASP A 5 -14.94 5.40 8.93
N LEU A 6 -15.17 5.88 7.71
CA LEU A 6 -14.25 5.71 6.59
C LEU A 6 -12.85 6.24 6.92
N LYS A 7 -12.76 7.41 7.58
CA LYS A 7 -11.47 8.05 7.87
C LYS A 7 -10.65 7.22 8.84
N THR A 8 -11.29 6.67 9.87
CA THR A 8 -10.66 5.81 10.87
C THR A 8 -10.16 4.53 10.22
N ALA A 9 -10.95 3.91 9.34
CA ALA A 9 -10.53 2.71 8.63
C ALA A 9 -9.33 2.97 7.68
N VAL A 10 -9.34 4.09 6.95
CA VAL A 10 -8.21 4.50 6.09
C VAL A 10 -6.95 4.73 6.91
N ASN A 11 -7.06 5.36 8.08
CA ASN A 11 -5.92 5.55 8.98
C ASN A 11 -5.38 4.22 9.51
N ALA A 12 -6.26 3.27 9.88
CA ALA A 12 -5.85 1.94 10.31
C ALA A 12 -5.03 1.21 9.22
N ALA A 13 -5.49 1.24 7.97
CA ALA A 13 -4.74 0.66 6.85
C ALA A 13 -3.38 1.36 6.62
N ARG A 14 -3.35 2.70 6.70
CA ARG A 14 -2.13 3.49 6.55
C ARG A 14 -1.11 3.18 7.65
N GLU A 15 -1.54 3.14 8.91
CA GLU A 15 -0.65 2.82 10.03
C GLU A 15 -0.13 1.39 9.93
N TYR A 16 -0.99 0.45 9.53
CA TYR A 16 -0.60 -0.95 9.36
C TYR A 16 0.50 -1.13 8.33
N ILE A 17 0.39 -0.51 7.14
CA ILE A 17 1.44 -0.65 6.12
C ILE A 17 2.76 0.02 6.52
N LEU A 18 2.70 1.18 7.17
CA LEU A 18 3.90 1.88 7.66
C LEU A 18 4.61 1.10 8.77
N ASN A 19 3.86 0.40 9.63
CA ASN A 19 4.43 -0.46 10.67
C ASN A 19 5.06 -1.75 10.10
N LEU A 20 4.69 -2.16 8.89
CA LEU A 20 5.21 -3.36 8.24
C LEU A 20 6.29 -3.09 7.19
N GLN A 21 6.61 -1.82 6.88
CA GLN A 21 7.51 -1.47 5.78
C GLN A 21 8.89 -2.15 5.88
N GLU A 22 9.45 -2.29 7.09
CA GLU A 22 10.74 -2.95 7.29
C GLU A 22 10.70 -4.45 6.93
N ILE A 23 9.57 -5.11 7.19
CA ILE A 23 9.35 -6.53 6.89
C ILE A 23 9.03 -6.71 5.39
N MET A 24 8.38 -5.72 4.77
CA MET A 24 8.10 -5.71 3.34
C MET A 24 9.36 -5.53 2.47
N GLY A 25 10.49 -5.16 3.08
CA GLY A 25 11.79 -5.05 2.41
C GLY A 25 11.96 -3.84 1.51
N ASN A 26 10.98 -2.94 1.46
CA ASN A 26 11.00 -1.70 0.67
C ASN A 26 10.46 -0.53 1.51
N SER A 27 10.98 0.66 1.28
CA SER A 27 10.35 1.90 1.78
C SER A 27 8.97 2.06 1.16
N VAL A 28 8.00 2.51 1.97
CA VAL A 28 6.67 2.87 1.49
C VAL A 28 6.71 4.35 1.08
N GLU A 29 7.03 4.61 -0.18
CA GLU A 29 7.16 5.96 -0.74
C GLU A 29 5.93 6.36 -1.56
N ASN A 30 5.62 7.67 -1.61
CA ASN A 30 4.47 8.21 -2.35
C ASN A 30 3.13 7.48 -2.07
N LEU A 31 2.91 7.11 -0.80
CA LEU A 31 1.70 6.42 -0.34
C LEU A 31 0.44 7.22 -0.67
N ARG A 32 -0.52 6.60 -1.36
CA ARG A 32 -1.78 7.22 -1.77
C ARG A 32 -2.95 6.28 -1.48
N LEU A 33 -4.09 6.88 -1.15
CA LEU A 33 -5.38 6.21 -1.15
C LEU A 33 -5.89 6.07 -2.58
N GLU A 34 -6.16 4.85 -3.03
CA GLU A 34 -6.59 4.57 -4.41
C GLU A 34 -8.09 4.27 -4.49
N GLU A 35 -8.59 3.41 -3.60
CA GLU A 35 -9.99 2.94 -3.60
C GLU A 35 -10.45 2.74 -2.16
N VAL A 36 -11.72 3.07 -1.89
CA VAL A 36 -12.40 2.73 -0.65
C VAL A 36 -13.80 2.23 -0.95
N GLU A 37 -14.13 1.08 -0.40
CA GLU A 37 -15.43 0.45 -0.53
C GLU A 37 -15.88 -0.09 0.84
N LEU A 38 -17.16 0.08 1.17
CA LEU A 38 -17.78 -0.70 2.24
C LEU A 38 -18.30 -1.99 1.61
N SER A 39 -17.87 -3.14 2.13
CA SER A 39 -18.31 -4.45 1.62
C SER A 39 -19.84 -4.55 1.56
N GLU A 40 -20.36 -5.37 0.65
CA GLU A 40 -21.81 -5.56 0.47
C GLU A 40 -22.53 -5.95 1.79
N ASP A 41 -21.87 -6.80 2.59
CA ASP A 41 -22.36 -7.24 3.90
C ASP A 41 -22.13 -6.22 5.03
N LYS A 42 -21.49 -5.08 4.70
CA LYS A 42 -21.15 -3.95 5.58
C LYS A 42 -20.25 -4.30 6.75
N LYS A 43 -19.59 -5.47 6.72
CA LYS A 43 -18.68 -5.90 7.79
C LYS A 43 -17.27 -5.36 7.64
N PHE A 44 -16.89 -4.90 6.44
CA PHE A 44 -15.52 -4.51 6.17
C PHE A 44 -15.44 -3.23 5.34
N TRP A 45 -14.48 -2.38 5.69
CA TRP A 45 -13.92 -1.41 4.77
C TRP A 45 -12.82 -2.09 3.97
N LEU A 46 -12.97 -2.08 2.64
CA LEU A 46 -11.97 -2.53 1.68
C LEU A 46 -11.22 -1.30 1.18
N ILE A 47 -9.93 -1.23 1.48
CA ILE A 47 -9.11 -0.04 1.22
C ILE A 47 -7.93 -0.44 0.35
N THR A 48 -7.78 0.17 -0.81
CA THR A 48 -6.58 0.00 -1.65
C THR A 48 -5.63 1.16 -1.41
N LEU A 49 -4.41 0.86 -0.98
CA LEU A 49 -3.30 1.83 -0.92
C LEU A 49 -2.28 1.50 -2.00
N GLY A 50 -1.81 2.53 -2.70
CA GLY A 50 -0.73 2.45 -3.66
C GLY A 50 0.53 3.14 -3.14
N PHE A 51 1.70 2.60 -3.46
CA PHE A 51 3.00 3.20 -3.13
C PHE A 51 4.03 2.85 -4.19
N ASP A 52 5.08 3.64 -4.26
CA ASP A 52 6.16 3.47 -5.23
C ASP A 52 7.24 2.60 -4.61
N ILE A 53 7.76 1.66 -5.40
CA ILE A 53 8.95 0.88 -5.06
C ILE A 53 10.02 1.04 -6.15
N PRO A 54 11.30 1.08 -5.78
CA PRO A 54 12.38 1.18 -6.75
C PRO A 54 12.46 -0.08 -7.62
N ILE A 55 12.60 0.10 -8.93
CA ILE A 55 12.87 -0.99 -9.87
C ILE A 55 14.36 -1.30 -9.79
N ILE A 56 14.72 -2.28 -8.95
CA ILE A 56 16.09 -2.80 -8.89
C ILE A 56 16.29 -3.70 -10.12
N ASN A 57 16.83 -3.13 -11.20
CA ASN A 57 17.11 -3.89 -12.43
C ASN A 57 18.56 -4.41 -12.40
N PRO A 58 18.82 -5.68 -12.07
CA PRO A 58 20.19 -6.18 -11.90
C PRO A 58 21.04 -6.08 -13.17
N LYS A 59 20.42 -6.00 -14.35
CA LYS A 59 21.10 -5.85 -15.65
C LYS A 59 21.61 -4.43 -15.95
N ASN A 60 21.13 -3.40 -15.25
CA ASN A 60 21.45 -2.00 -15.55
C ASN A 60 22.59 -1.43 -14.69
N ARG A 61 23.10 -2.16 -13.69
CA ARG A 61 24.16 -1.66 -12.80
C ARG A 61 25.46 -1.26 -13.53
N MET A 62 25.73 -1.81 -14.72
CA MET A 62 26.87 -1.38 -15.56
C MET A 62 26.58 -0.12 -16.38
N ASN A 63 25.31 0.14 -16.74
CA ASN A 63 24.93 1.33 -17.51
C ASN A 63 24.82 2.58 -16.61
N ASP A 64 24.44 2.41 -15.34
CA ASP A 64 24.33 3.52 -14.37
C ASP A 64 25.68 4.18 -14.05
N ILE A 65 26.80 3.48 -14.27
CA ILE A 65 28.17 4.03 -14.09
C ILE A 65 28.47 5.11 -15.15
N PHE A 66 27.81 5.08 -16.31
CA PHE A 66 28.04 6.00 -17.43
C PHE A 66 26.96 7.09 -17.57
N SER A 67 25.86 7.03 -16.79
CA SER A 67 24.83 8.05 -16.79
C SER A 67 25.11 9.11 -15.71
N THR A 68 25.20 10.38 -16.11
CA THR A 68 25.35 11.55 -15.21
C THR A 68 24.12 11.82 -14.33
N PHE A 69 23.01 11.12 -14.56
CA PHE A 69 21.79 11.22 -13.79
C PHE A 69 21.20 9.82 -13.57
N PRO A 70 21.16 9.30 -12.33
CA PRO A 70 20.44 8.06 -12.08
C PRO A 70 18.95 8.31 -12.35
N THR A 71 18.40 7.68 -13.38
CA THR A 71 16.95 7.60 -13.54
C THR A 71 16.47 6.53 -12.58
N GLU A 72 16.11 6.91 -11.36
CA GLU A 72 15.41 6.03 -10.45
C GLU A 72 14.07 5.69 -11.09
N ASN A 73 13.97 4.48 -11.65
CA ASN A 73 12.72 3.98 -12.18
C ASN A 73 11.94 3.41 -10.98
N TYR A 74 10.75 3.93 -10.76
CA TYR A 74 9.82 3.42 -9.74
C TYR A 74 8.69 2.65 -10.41
N GLN A 75 8.22 1.59 -9.77
CA GLN A 75 6.97 0.91 -10.12
C GLN A 75 5.95 1.09 -9.00
N ARG A 76 4.68 1.21 -9.39
CA ARG A 76 3.57 1.33 -8.46
C ARG A 76 3.14 -0.05 -7.99
N GLU A 77 3.17 -0.28 -6.68
CA GLU A 77 2.54 -1.44 -6.05
C GLU A 77 1.21 -1.05 -5.40
N TYR A 78 0.30 -2.02 -5.30
CA TYR A 78 -1.00 -1.86 -4.67
C TYR A 78 -1.23 -2.95 -3.63
N LYS A 79 -1.77 -2.54 -2.47
CA LYS A 79 -2.22 -3.46 -1.42
C LYS A 79 -3.68 -3.19 -1.08
N LEU A 80 -4.45 -4.26 -0.99
CA LEU A 80 -5.82 -4.24 -0.52
C LEU A 80 -5.85 -4.63 0.96
N PHE A 81 -6.41 -3.75 1.78
CA PHE A 81 -6.64 -3.94 3.21
C PHE A 81 -8.10 -4.24 3.48
N LYS A 82 -8.34 -5.22 4.35
CA LYS A 82 -9.67 -5.54 4.88
C LYS A 82 -9.72 -5.09 6.34
N VAL A 83 -10.47 -4.03 6.61
CA VAL A 83 -10.60 -3.44 7.94
C VAL A 83 -11.99 -3.71 8.49
N ASN A 84 -12.08 -4.28 9.68
CA ASN A 84 -13.35 -4.59 10.33
C ASN A 84 -14.13 -3.30 10.63
N SER A 85 -15.38 -3.20 10.16
CA SER A 85 -16.20 -1.99 10.27
C SER A 85 -16.76 -1.73 11.67
N GLN A 86 -16.60 -2.69 12.59
CA GLN A 86 -16.97 -2.58 13.99
C GLN A 86 -15.78 -2.27 14.89
N THR A 87 -14.64 -2.94 14.67
CA THR A 87 -13.48 -2.86 15.57
C THR A 87 -12.36 -1.95 15.07
N GLY A 88 -12.29 -1.71 13.75
CA GLY A 88 -11.19 -0.96 13.12
C GLY A 88 -9.92 -1.79 12.93
N GLU A 89 -9.97 -3.07 13.28
CA GLU A 89 -8.85 -4.00 13.12
C GLU A 89 -8.60 -4.32 11.65
N VAL A 90 -7.33 -4.31 11.25
CA VAL A 90 -6.90 -4.77 9.93
C VAL A 90 -6.81 -6.30 9.96
N GLU A 91 -7.77 -6.98 9.34
CA GLU A 91 -7.87 -8.45 9.35
C GLU A 91 -7.09 -9.12 8.21
N ALA A 92 -6.83 -8.38 7.13
CA ALA A 92 -6.05 -8.90 6.00
C ALA A 92 -5.38 -7.78 5.20
N MET A 93 -4.23 -8.11 4.63
CA MET A 93 -3.54 -7.35 3.60
C MET A 93 -3.20 -8.29 2.44
N LYS A 94 -3.53 -7.91 1.20
CA LYS A 94 -3.25 -8.69 -0.02
C LYS A 94 -2.58 -7.83 -1.06
N ILE A 95 -1.73 -8.44 -1.90
CA ILE A 95 -1.30 -7.83 -3.16
C ILE A 95 -2.53 -7.67 -4.06
N ARG A 96 -2.65 -6.52 -4.71
CA ARG A 96 -3.65 -6.30 -5.76
C ARG A 96 -2.94 -6.16 -7.10
N GLU A 97 -3.24 -7.08 -8.00
CA GLU A 97 -2.85 -6.98 -9.41
C GLU A 97 -3.91 -6.14 -10.13
N VAL A 98 -3.46 -5.14 -10.90
CA VAL A 98 -4.31 -4.17 -11.61
C VAL A 98 -3.92 -4.18 -13.08
#